data_AF-A0AAW5EIF3-F1
#
_entry.id   AF-A0AAW5EIF3-F1
#
_cell.length_a   1.000
_cell.length_b   1.000
_cell.length_c   1.000
_cell.angle_alpha   90.00
_cell.angle_beta   90.00
_cell.angle_gamma   90.00
#
_symmetry.space_group_name_H-M   'P 1'
#
loop_
_entity.id
_entity.type
_entity.pdbx_description
1 polymer ?
#
loop_
_entity_poly.entity_id
_entity_poly.type
_entity_poly.pdbx_seq_one_letter_code
_entity_poly.pdbx_strand_id
1 'polypeptide(L)'
;FYAGWGLTQDLHHISRRTRVLSLEELVAGVLILYPRYIHPKSKNLCEVELALDTMLALQKDYFSKIWLKILIDFRILMLRKIRRIGEVFIKR
;
A
#
# COMPACT_ATOMS: atom_id res chain seq x y z
N PHE A 1 -0.70 6.40 14.01
CA PHE A 1 -1.95 5.63 14.22
C PHE A 1 -1.74 4.47 15.19
N TYR A 2 -0.56 3.84 15.18
CA TYR A 2 -0.19 2.66 16.00
C TYR A 2 0.42 2.98 17.38
N ALA A 3 1.03 4.15 17.57
CA ALA A 3 1.59 4.57 18.86
C ALA A 3 0.50 4.80 19.92
N GLY A 4 0.84 4.69 21.20
CA GLY A 4 -0.04 4.98 22.34
C GLY A 4 -1.04 3.88 22.67
N TRP A 5 -0.89 2.68 22.10
CA TRP A 5 -1.74 1.51 22.38
C TRP A 5 -1.02 0.43 23.22
N GLY A 6 0.14 0.75 23.79
CA GLY A 6 0.93 -0.18 24.61
C GLY A 6 1.78 -1.20 23.83
N LEU A 7 1.80 -1.11 22.49
CA LEU A 7 2.60 -1.98 21.60
C LEU A 7 3.97 -1.39 21.24
N THR A 8 4.24 -0.15 21.63
CA THR A 8 5.46 0.59 21.31
C THR A 8 6.03 1.25 22.56
N GLN A 9 7.34 1.48 22.56
CA GLN A 9 7.98 2.35 23.55
C GLN A 9 7.84 3.79 23.09
N ASP A 10 6.80 4.48 23.57
CA ASP A 10 6.48 5.83 23.13
C ASP A 10 7.21 6.88 23.98
N LEU A 11 7.94 7.79 23.32
CA LEU A 11 8.62 8.91 23.99
C LEU A 11 7.66 10.03 24.40
N HIS A 12 6.48 10.10 23.77
CA HIS A 12 5.47 11.11 24.04
C HIS A 12 4.17 10.47 24.51
N HIS A 13 3.61 11.00 25.59
CA HIS A 13 2.33 10.55 26.12
C HIS A 13 1.16 11.06 25.25
N ILE A 14 0.22 10.16 24.93
CA ILE A 14 -0.97 10.47 24.11
C ILE A 14 -2.21 10.33 24.99
N SER A 15 -2.66 11.43 25.59
CA SER A 15 -3.74 11.44 26.60
C SER A 15 -5.08 10.85 26.14
N ARG A 16 -5.40 10.93 24.85
CA ARG A 16 -6.65 10.38 24.29
C ARG A 16 -6.65 8.84 24.14
N ARG A 17 -5.50 8.17 24.28
CA ARG A 17 -5.38 6.72 24.11
C ARG A 17 -5.11 6.08 25.47
N THR A 18 -6.14 5.48 26.03
CA THR A 18 -6.12 4.91 27.38
C THR A 18 -6.21 3.38 27.38
N ARG A 19 -6.56 2.76 26.24
CA ARG A 19 -6.62 1.31 26.10
C ARG A 19 -5.26 0.76 25.69
N VAL A 20 -4.96 -0.44 26.17
CA VAL A 20 -3.88 -1.28 25.63
C VAL A 20 -4.50 -2.25 24.63
N LEU A 21 -3.88 -2.38 23.46
CA LEU A 21 -4.32 -3.30 22.41
C LEU A 21 -3.31 -4.45 22.27
N SER A 22 -3.82 -5.62 21.92
CA SER A 22 -3.01 -6.68 21.30
C SER A 22 -2.59 -6.28 19.88
N LEU A 23 -1.57 -6.97 19.35
CA LEU A 23 -1.12 -6.73 17.97
C LEU A 23 -2.24 -7.06 16.98
N GLU A 24 -2.97 -8.13 17.22
CA GLU A 24 -4.07 -8.62 16.41
C GLU A 24 -5.22 -7.60 16.33
N GLU A 25 -5.59 -6.98 17.46
CA GLU A 25 -6.62 -5.93 17.48
C GLU A 25 -6.19 -4.70 16.66
N LEU A 26 -4.93 -4.27 16.78
CA LEU A 26 -4.41 -3.16 15.99
C LEU A 26 -4.40 -3.51 14.50
N VAL A 27 -3.95 -4.72 14.15
CA VAL A 27 -3.91 -5.21 12.76
C VAL A 27 -5.31 -5.29 12.17
N ALA A 28 -6.28 -5.87 12.87
CA ALA A 28 -7.66 -5.96 12.41
C ALA A 28 -8.27 -4.57 12.18
N GLY A 29 -8.04 -3.63 13.10
CA GLY A 29 -8.51 -2.25 12.95
C GLY A 29 -7.90 -1.56 11.73
N VAL A 30 -6.59 -1.69 11.53
CA VAL A 30 -5.85 -0.91 10.52
C VAL A 30 -5.88 -1.53 9.13
N LEU A 31 -5.94 -2.86 9.02
CA LEU A 31 -5.83 -3.57 7.74
C LEU A 31 -7.14 -4.23 7.29
N ILE A 32 -8.09 -4.48 8.18
CA ILE A 32 -9.34 -5.16 7.81
C ILE A 32 -10.50 -4.16 7.84
N LEU A 33 -10.72 -3.51 9.00
CA LEU A 33 -11.93 -2.73 9.22
C LEU A 33 -11.88 -1.30 8.67
N TYR A 34 -10.74 -0.62 8.82
CA TYR A 34 -10.63 0.79 8.45
C TYR A 34 -10.48 1.03 6.92
N PRO A 35 -9.59 0.32 6.20
CA PRO A 35 -9.35 0.59 4.79
C PRO A 35 -10.35 -0.13 3.88
N ARG A 36 -10.42 0.33 2.62
CA ARG A 36 -11.07 -0.42 1.52
C ARG A 36 -10.01 -0.78 0.49
N TYR A 37 -10.04 -2.01 0.00
CA TYR A 37 -9.10 -2.46 -1.03
C TYR A 37 -9.76 -2.49 -2.40
N ILE A 38 -8.95 -2.24 -3.43
CA ILE A 38 -9.33 -2.35 -4.83
C ILE A 38 -8.45 -3.43 -5.45
N HIS A 39 -9.10 -4.42 -6.05
CA HIS A 39 -8.43 -5.55 -6.66
C HIS A 39 -7.48 -5.08 -7.79
N PRO A 40 -6.18 -5.43 -7.77
CA PRO A 40 -5.18 -4.88 -8.69
C PRO A 40 -5.49 -5.09 -10.18
N LYS A 41 -6.13 -6.21 -10.54
CA LYS A 41 -6.53 -6.53 -11.92
C LYS A 41 -7.93 -6.04 -12.29
N SER A 42 -8.99 -6.54 -11.64
CA SER A 42 -10.39 -6.22 -11.97
C SER A 42 -10.84 -4.81 -11.59
N LYS A 43 -10.11 -4.09 -10.73
CA LYS A 43 -10.47 -2.74 -10.26
C LYS A 43 -11.76 -2.65 -9.44
N ASN A 44 -12.31 -3.79 -9.01
CA ASN A 44 -13.46 -3.85 -8.12
C ASN A 44 -13.01 -3.78 -6.65
N LEU A 45 -13.95 -3.46 -5.75
CA LEU A 45 -13.72 -3.56 -4.31
C LEU A 45 -13.42 -5.02 -3.92
N CYS A 46 -12.53 -5.21 -2.95
CA CYS A 46 -12.18 -6.51 -2.40
C CYS A 46 -11.73 -6.42 -0.94
N GLU A 47 -11.61 -7.59 -0.31
CA GLU A 47 -10.96 -7.75 0.99
C GLU A 47 -9.43 -7.70 0.90
N VAL A 48 -8.78 -7.53 2.05
CA VAL A 48 -7.31 -7.40 2.15
C VAL A 48 -6.58 -8.67 1.73
N GLU A 49 -7.12 -9.85 2.07
CA GLU A 49 -6.53 -11.15 1.79
C GLU A 49 -6.43 -11.35 0.28
N LEU A 50 -7.51 -11.08 -0.44
CA LEU A 50 -7.55 -11.20 -1.89
C LEU A 50 -6.62 -10.19 -2.58
N ALA A 51 -6.56 -8.96 -2.06
CA ALA A 51 -5.63 -7.95 -2.57
C ALA A 51 -4.17 -8.39 -2.37
N LEU A 52 -3.83 -8.90 -1.20
CA LEU A 52 -2.49 -9.35 -0.84
C LEU A 52 -2.05 -10.55 -1.70
N ASP A 53 -2.88 -11.58 -1.81
CA ASP A 53 -2.57 -12.77 -2.61
C ASP A 53 -2.34 -12.40 -4.08
N THR A 54 -3.16 -11.51 -4.62
CA THR A 54 -3.00 -11.00 -5.98
C THR A 54 -1.70 -10.23 -6.13
N MET A 55 -1.35 -9.38 -5.16
CA MET A 55 -0.11 -8.61 -5.17
C MET A 55 1.13 -9.50 -5.09
N LEU A 56 1.12 -10.54 -4.25
CA LEU A 56 2.20 -11.51 -4.13
C LEU A 56 2.42 -12.30 -5.43
N ALA A 57 1.32 -12.74 -6.06
CA ALA A 57 1.41 -13.41 -7.37
C ALA A 57 2.02 -12.48 -8.44
N LEU A 58 1.59 -11.23 -8.50
CA LEU A 58 2.13 -10.23 -9.42
C LEU A 58 3.62 -9.93 -9.16
N GLN A 59 4.00 -9.84 -7.88
CA GLN A 59 5.39 -9.64 -7.48
C GLN A 59 6.27 -10.80 -7.94
N LYS A 60 5.82 -12.05 -7.70
CA LYS A 60 6.52 -13.26 -8.14
C LYS A 60 6.68 -13.30 -9.67
N ASP A 61 5.64 -12.93 -10.41
CA ASP A 61 5.71 -12.84 -11.87
C ASP A 61 6.75 -11.81 -12.34
N TYR A 62 6.78 -10.62 -11.72
CA TYR A 62 7.73 -9.56 -12.04
C TYR A 62 9.19 -9.99 -11.81
N PHE A 63 9.48 -10.67 -10.69
CA PHE A 63 10.86 -11.08 -10.37
C PHE A 63 11.32 -12.36 -11.08
N SER A 64 10.41 -13.22 -11.53
CA SER A 64 10.77 -14.46 -12.23
C SER A 64 11.06 -14.28 -13.73
N LYS A 65 10.51 -13.24 -14.37
CA LYS A 65 10.55 -13.05 -15.83
C LYS A 65 11.34 -11.79 -16.19
N ILE A 66 12.62 -11.94 -16.53
CA ILE A 66 13.53 -10.82 -16.84
C ILE A 66 12.96 -9.86 -17.91
N TRP A 67 12.33 -10.40 -18.97
CA TRP A 67 11.71 -9.62 -20.04
C TRP A 67 10.49 -8.84 -19.56
N LEU A 68 9.65 -9.45 -18.70
CA LEU A 68 8.48 -8.79 -18.13
C LEU A 68 8.91 -7.61 -17.25
N LYS A 69 9.97 -7.80 -16.45
CA LYS A 69 10.58 -6.73 -15.65
C LYS A 69 11.04 -5.57 -16.53
N ILE A 70 11.86 -5.84 -17.53
CA ILE A 70 12.38 -4.80 -18.45
C ILE A 70 11.22 -4.00 -19.08
N LEU A 71 10.20 -4.70 -19.57
CA LEU A 71 9.04 -4.07 -20.21
C LEU A 71 8.23 -3.20 -19.23
N ILE A 72 7.99 -3.69 -18.01
CA ILE A 72 7.26 -2.95 -16.97
C ILE A 72 8.05 -1.72 -16.53
N ASP A 73 9.35 -1.85 -16.27
CA ASP A 73 10.22 -0.76 -15.83
C ASP A 73 10.31 0.34 -16.89
N PHE A 74 10.48 -0.06 -18.15
CA PHE A 74 10.48 0.87 -19.28
C PHE A 74 9.14 1.62 -19.39
N ARG A 75 8.01 0.91 -19.32
CA ARG A 75 6.67 1.53 -19.33
C ARG A 75 6.50 2.53 -18.19
N ILE A 76 6.91 2.18 -16.96
CA ILE A 76 6.82 3.06 -15.79
C ILE A 76 7.69 4.31 -15.98
N LEU A 77 8.93 4.15 -16.46
CA LEU A 77 9.83 5.28 -16.76
C LEU A 77 9.20 6.25 -17.76
N MET A 78 8.65 5.72 -18.86
CA MET A 78 8.02 6.53 -19.90
C MET A 78 6.79 7.28 -19.37
N LEU A 79 5.90 6.61 -18.62
CA LEU A 79 4.74 7.25 -18.01
C LEU A 79 5.13 8.38 -17.05
N ARG A 80 6.18 8.18 -16.23
CA ARG A 80 6.69 9.22 -15.33
C ARG A 80 7.24 10.42 -16.11
N LYS A 81 7.92 10.18 -17.23
CA LYS A 81 8.48 11.24 -18.08
C LYS A 81 7.37 12.04 -18.76
N ILE A 82 6.35 11.36 -19.31
CA ILE A 82 5.18 12.00 -19.92
C ILE A 82 4.43 12.84 -18.90
N ARG A 83 4.12 12.30 -17.72
CA ARG A 83 3.44 13.03 -16.64
C ARG A 83 4.21 14.30 -16.25
N ARG A 84 5.53 14.19 -16.08
CA ARG A 84 6.38 15.35 -15.71
C ARG A 84 6.37 16.43 -16.78
N ILE A 85 6.43 16.05 -18.06
CA ILE A 85 6.31 17.01 -19.17
C ILE A 85 4.93 17.67 -19.13
N GLY A 86 3.85 16.90 -18.99
CA GLY A 86 2.49 17.43 -18.86
C GLY A 86 2.35 18.43 -17.70
N GLU A 87 2.89 18.12 -16.52
CA GLU A 87 2.87 19.02 -15.35
C GLU A 87 3.63 20.34 -15.62
N VAL A 88 4.72 20.32 -16.39
CA VAL A 88 5.48 21.53 -16.78
C VAL A 88 4.70 22.39 -17.79
N PHE A 89 4.00 21.76 -18.74
CA PHE A 89 3.18 22.47 -19.72
C PHE A 89 1.87 23.02 -19.14
N ILE A 90 1.27 22.34 -18.14
CA ILE A 90 0.04 22.78 -17.48
C ILE A 90 0.28 23.92 -16.47
N LYS A 91 1.49 24.01 -15.88
CA LYS A 91 1.86 25.08 -14.93
C LYS A 91 2.48 26.32 -15.61
N ARG A 92 2.51 26.39 -16.94
CA ARG A 92 2.96 27.54 -17.74
C ARG A 92 1.76 28.19 -18.40
#